data_AF-A0A7S3FWH3-F1
#
_entry.id   AF-A0A7S3FWH3-F1
#
_cell.length_a   1.000
_cell.length_b   1.000
_cell.length_c   1.000
_cell.angle_alpha   90.00
_cell.angle_beta   90.00
_cell.angle_gamma   90.00
#
_symmetry.space_group_name_H-M   'P 1'
#
loop_
_entity.id
_entity.type
_entity.pdbx_description
1 polymer ?
#
loop_
_entity_poly.entity_id
_entity_poly.type
_entity_poly.pdbx_seq_one_letter_code
_entity_poly.pdbx_strand_id
1 'polypeptide(L)'
;MLGGILYFKIGPKVGFSSMFLISALGSVFLMIFWERKEISSIFIIFTKFGVSGVYSMLYVAAVTMFPTVFAASIFGYCNLIARFFTIFSSIVAETDYTVALSVFLCVSGLAVVVSLFIIQ
;
A
#
# COMPACT_ATOMS: atom_id res chain seq x y z
N MET A 1 5.42 11.10 9.22
CA MET A 1 5.27 11.36 10.67
C MET A 1 4.06 10.66 11.28
N LEU A 2 2.83 10.77 10.72
CA LEU A 2 1.64 10.07 11.24
C LEU A 2 1.77 8.53 11.30
N GLY A 3 2.39 7.89 10.30
CA GLY A 3 2.60 6.43 10.29
C GLY A 3 3.50 5.92 11.43
N GLY A 4 4.49 6.71 11.86
CA GLY A 4 5.36 6.35 12.99
C GLY A 4 4.67 6.48 14.35
N ILE A 5 3.73 7.42 14.49
CA ILE A 5 2.90 7.57 15.69
C ILE A 5 1.90 6.41 15.80
N LEU A 6 1.32 5.98 14.67
CA LEU A 6 0.45 4.81 14.60
C LEU A 6 1.20 3.51 14.93
N TYR A 7 2.44 3.35 14.44
CA TYR A 7 3.27 2.19 14.70
C TYR A 7 3.52 1.98 16.21
N PHE A 8 3.78 3.06 16.95
CA PHE A 8 4.04 3.01 18.39
C PHE A 8 2.81 2.74 19.27
N LYS A 9 1.59 3.03 18.78
CA LYS A 9 0.38 3.00 19.62
C LYS A 9 -0.55 1.82 19.32
N ILE A 10 -0.52 1.28 18.10
CA ILE A 10 -1.50 0.29 17.61
C ILE A 10 -0.84 -1.03 17.20
N GLY A 11 0.49 -1.04 17.11
CA GLY A 11 1.26 -2.21 16.74
C GLY A 11 1.33 -2.44 15.21
N PRO A 12 2.38 -3.11 14.72
CA PRO A 12 2.66 -3.30 13.30
C PRO A 12 1.51 -4.01 12.56
N LYS A 13 1.00 -5.11 13.14
CA LYS A 13 -0.07 -5.93 12.56
C LYS A 13 -1.33 -5.12 12.20
N VAL A 14 -1.85 -4.39 13.17
CA VAL A 14 -3.10 -3.63 13.02
C VAL A 14 -2.87 -2.37 12.20
N GLY A 15 -1.67 -1.77 12.27
CA GLY A 15 -1.29 -0.62 11.45
C GLY A 15 -1.23 -0.94 9.95
N PHE A 16 -0.56 -2.03 9.58
CA PHE A 16 -0.51 -2.47 8.18
C PHE A 16 -1.88 -2.93 7.67
N SER A 17 -2.59 -3.77 8.44
CA SER A 17 -3.91 -4.28 8.05
C SER A 17 -4.93 -3.16 7.85
N SER A 18 -5.00 -2.16 8.75
CA SER A 18 -5.94 -1.04 8.63
C SER A 18 -5.68 -0.16 7.40
N MET A 19 -4.42 0.14 7.10
CA MET A 19 -4.05 0.98 5.95
C MET A 19 -4.27 0.27 4.61
N PHE A 20 -4.03 -1.05 4.54
CA PHE A 20 -4.35 -1.84 3.37
C PHE A 20 -5.87 -2.00 3.19
N LEU A 21 -6.64 -2.14 4.27
CA LEU A 21 -8.11 -2.15 4.20
C LEU A 21 -8.68 -0.82 3.70
N ILE A 22 -8.14 0.32 4.18
CA ILE A 22 -8.51 1.66 3.72
C ILE A 22 -8.24 1.81 2.21
N SER A 23 -7.08 1.31 1.75
CA SER A 23 -6.72 1.33 0.32
C SER A 23 -7.60 0.41 -0.52
N ALA A 24 -7.87 -0.81 -0.04
CA ALA A 24 -8.75 -1.77 -0.71
C ALA A 24 -10.18 -1.23 -0.84
N LEU A 25 -10.75 -0.68 0.25
CA LEU A 25 -12.05 -0.02 0.23
C LEU A 25 -12.07 1.16 -0.74
N GLY A 26 -11.03 2.01 -0.73
CA GLY A 26 -10.89 3.12 -1.68
C GLY A 26 -10.94 2.67 -3.14
N SER A 27 -10.34 1.51 -3.46
CA SER A 27 -10.37 0.93 -4.81
C SER A 27 -11.72 0.30 -5.19
N VAL A 28 -12.44 -0.33 -4.24
CA VAL A 28 -13.80 -0.83 -4.46
C VAL A 28 -14.77 0.33 -4.73
N PHE A 29 -14.68 1.41 -3.95
CA PHE A 29 -15.50 2.61 -4.16
C PHE A 29 -15.22 3.29 -5.50
N LEU A 30 -13.96 3.29 -5.97
CA LEU A 30 -13.61 3.77 -7.31
C LEU A 30 -14.27 2.96 -8.43
N MET A 31 -14.38 1.65 -8.26
CA MET A 31 -14.99 0.77 -9.26
C MET A 31 -16.50 1.01 -9.39
N ILE A 32 -17.19 1.33 -8.29
CA ILE A 32 -18.64 1.59 -8.26
C ILE A 32 -18.97 3.00 -8.77
N PHE A 33 -18.17 4.01 -8.45
CA PHE A 33 -18.46 5.42 -8.76
C PHE A 33 -17.66 5.99 -9.94
N TRP A 34 -17.23 5.14 -10.87
CA TRP A 34 -16.37 5.53 -11.99
C TRP A 34 -16.96 6.65 -12.87
N GLU A 35 -18.28 6.69 -13.07
CA GLU A 35 -18.94 7.68 -13.93
C GLU A 35 -18.85 9.13 -13.41
N ARG A 36 -18.63 9.34 -12.11
CA ARG A 36 -18.61 10.68 -11.49
C ARG A 36 -17.16 11.17 -11.34
N LYS A 37 -16.65 11.85 -12.38
CA LYS A 37 -15.26 12.41 -12.42
C LYS A 37 -14.86 13.20 -11.17
N GLU A 38 -15.79 13.96 -10.59
CA GLU A 38 -15.54 14.77 -9.39
C GLU A 38 -15.28 13.92 -8.14
N ILE A 39 -16.01 12.81 -8.00
CA ILE A 39 -15.93 11.93 -6.84
C ILE A 39 -14.75 10.96 -6.98
N SER A 40 -14.42 10.55 -8.22
CA SER A 40 -13.26 9.69 -8.54
C SER A 40 -11.94 10.25 -8.00
N SER A 41 -11.69 11.55 -8.14
CA SER A 41 -10.45 12.18 -7.65
C SER A 41 -10.26 12.06 -6.13
N ILE A 42 -11.35 12.17 -5.36
CA ILE A 42 -11.34 12.05 -3.90
C ILE A 42 -10.96 10.62 -3.50
N PHE A 43 -11.52 9.61 -4.17
CA PHE A 43 -11.22 8.21 -3.89
C PHE A 43 -9.80 7.82 -4.31
N ILE A 44 -9.25 8.40 -5.38
CA ILE A 44 -7.83 8.21 -5.74
C ILE A 44 -6.92 8.75 -4.64
N ILE A 45 -7.22 9.94 -4.09
CA ILE A 45 -6.47 10.51 -2.98
C ILE A 45 -6.57 9.62 -1.74
N PHE A 46 -7.76 9.09 -1.45
CA PHE A 46 -7.99 8.18 -0.33
C PHE A 46 -7.17 6.88 -0.47
N THR A 47 -7.17 6.30 -1.67
CA THR A 47 -6.38 5.10 -2.00
C THR A 47 -4.88 5.38 -1.86
N LYS A 48 -4.41 6.53 -2.38
CA LYS A 48 -3.00 6.96 -2.28
C LYS A 48 -2.59 7.27 -0.83
N PHE A 49 -3.50 7.77 -0.02
CA PHE A 49 -3.27 8.02 1.41
C PHE A 49 -2.98 6.70 2.15
N GLY A 50 -3.79 5.66 1.91
CA GLY A 50 -3.56 4.33 2.48
C GLY A 50 -2.18 3.77 2.10
N VAL A 51 -1.82 3.80 0.81
CA VAL A 51 -0.52 3.31 0.32
C VAL A 51 0.66 4.12 0.89
N SER A 52 0.54 5.45 0.97
CA SER A 52 1.57 6.30 1.56
C SER A 52 1.75 6.05 3.07
N GLY A 53 0.65 5.76 3.77
CA GLY A 53 0.65 5.35 5.17
C GLY A 53 1.42 4.05 5.39
N VAL A 54 1.14 3.03 4.56
CA VAL A 54 1.87 1.74 4.57
C VAL A 54 3.36 1.94 4.36
N TYR A 55 3.77 2.69 3.33
CA TYR A 55 5.18 2.97 3.06
C TYR A 55 5.87 3.62 4.26
N SER A 56 5.22 4.60 4.88
CA SER A 56 5.76 5.27 6.07
C SER A 56 5.93 4.31 7.26
N MET A 57 4.99 3.37 7.46
CA MET A 57 5.12 2.35 8.50
C MET A 57 6.20 1.32 8.18
N LEU A 58 6.37 0.94 6.92
CA LEU A 58 7.42 0.01 6.46
C LEU A 58 8.80 0.56 6.79
N TYR A 59 9.02 1.86 6.58
CA TYR A 59 10.28 2.52 6.94
C TYR A 59 10.58 2.43 8.43
N VAL A 60 9.59 2.62 9.29
CA VAL A 60 9.78 2.50 10.74
C VAL A 60 9.99 1.05 11.15
N ALA A 61 9.17 0.13 10.62
CA ALA A 61 9.23 -1.29 10.91
C ALA A 61 10.59 -1.92 10.56
N ALA A 62 11.13 -1.60 9.38
CA ALA A 62 12.41 -2.14 8.92
C ALA A 62 13.59 -1.71 9.81
N VAL A 63 13.57 -0.48 10.34
CA VAL A 63 14.61 0.00 11.28
C VAL A 63 14.45 -0.61 12.68
N THR A 64 13.22 -0.97 13.07
CA THR A 64 12.98 -1.64 14.38
C THR A 64 13.20 -3.15 14.34
N MET A 65 12.97 -3.81 13.19
CA MET A 65 13.11 -5.26 13.05
C MET A 65 14.54 -5.70 12.73
N PHE A 66 15.31 -4.86 12.04
CA PHE A 66 16.67 -5.19 11.60
C PHE A 66 17.70 -4.21 12.17
N PRO A 67 18.95 -4.66 12.44
CA PRO A 67 20.02 -3.76 12.83
C PRO A 67 20.22 -2.68 11.77
N THR A 68 20.46 -1.43 12.20
CA THR A 68 20.68 -0.28 11.31
C THR A 68 21.75 -0.50 10.25
N VAL A 69 22.71 -1.38 10.52
CA VAL A 69 23.78 -1.79 9.61
C VAL A 69 23.24 -2.53 8.37
N PHE A 70 22.21 -3.36 8.53
CA PHE A 70 21.57 -4.09 7.43
C PHE A 70 20.35 -3.37 6.85
N ALA A 71 19.84 -2.34 7.53
CA ALA A 71 18.67 -1.60 7.09
C ALA A 71 18.86 -1.01 5.68
N ALA A 72 20.04 -0.48 5.36
CA ALA A 72 20.33 0.09 4.03
C ALA A 72 20.20 -0.95 2.90
N SER A 73 20.71 -2.17 3.10
CA SER A 73 20.63 -3.24 2.12
C SER A 73 19.19 -3.75 1.94
N ILE A 74 18.43 -3.87 3.02
CA ILE A 74 17.01 -4.29 2.99
C ILE A 74 16.16 -3.24 2.27
N PHE A 75 16.36 -1.94 2.56
CA PHE A 75 15.69 -0.88 1.82
C PHE A 75 16.07 -0.85 0.35
N GLY A 76 17.34 -1.13 0.02
CA GLY A 76 17.80 -1.27 -1.36
C GLY A 76 17.07 -2.40 -2.09
N TYR A 77 16.97 -3.57 -1.47
CA TYR A 77 16.28 -4.73 -2.05
C TYR A 77 14.77 -4.50 -2.21
N CYS A 78 14.10 -3.95 -1.19
CA CYS A 78 12.69 -3.57 -1.28
C CYS A 78 12.43 -2.54 -2.37
N ASN A 79 13.28 -1.52 -2.50
CA ASN A 79 13.14 -0.51 -3.56
C ASN A 79 13.38 -1.10 -4.96
N LEU A 80 14.33 -2.02 -5.11
CA LEU A 80 14.58 -2.70 -6.38
C LEU A 80 13.33 -3.48 -6.80
N ILE A 81 12.73 -4.27 -5.91
CA ILE A 81 11.48 -4.99 -6.17
C ILE A 81 10.33 -4.01 -6.50
N ALA A 82 10.19 -2.93 -5.72
CA ALA A 82 9.15 -1.92 -5.95
C ALA A 82 9.29 -1.26 -7.34
N ARG A 83 10.51 -1.01 -7.80
CA ARG A 83 10.80 -0.49 -9.14
C ARG A 83 10.41 -1.47 -10.23
N PHE A 84 10.65 -2.77 -10.05
CA PHE A 84 10.15 -3.79 -10.97
C PHE A 84 8.62 -3.75 -11.08
N PHE A 85 7.90 -3.75 -9.96
CA PHE A 85 6.44 -3.64 -9.98
C PHE A 85 5.92 -2.33 -10.57
N THR A 86 6.67 -1.24 -10.44
CA THR A 86 6.31 0.05 -11.05
C THR A 86 6.38 -0.02 -12.58
N ILE A 87 7.38 -0.72 -13.14
CA ILE A 87 7.48 -0.93 -14.60
C ILE A 87 6.28 -1.75 -15.09
N PHE A 88 5.93 -2.83 -14.39
CA PHE A 88 4.73 -3.61 -14.70
C PHE A 88 3.44 -2.80 -14.58
N SER A 89 3.35 -1.91 -13.59
CA SER A 89 2.19 -1.04 -13.41
C SER A 89 1.94 -0.14 -14.61
N SER A 90 2.99 0.36 -15.28
CA SER A 90 2.83 1.18 -16.48
C SER A 90 2.24 0.39 -17.66
N ILE A 91 2.66 -0.86 -17.82
CA ILE A 91 2.14 -1.76 -18.87
C ILE A 91 0.65 -2.07 -18.62
N VAL A 92 0.28 -2.31 -17.35
CA VAL A 92 -1.12 -2.55 -16.97
C VAL A 92 -1.97 -1.28 -17.14
N ALA A 93 -1.38 -0.09 -16.94
CA ALA A 93 -2.08 1.18 -17.10
C ALA A 93 -2.42 1.53 -18.57
N GLU A 94 -1.77 0.88 -19.54
CA GLU A 94 -2.14 0.99 -20.96
C GLU A 94 -3.38 0.17 -21.34
N THR A 95 -3.81 -0.75 -20.45
CA THR A 95 -5.06 -1.52 -20.62
C THR A 95 -6.27 -0.71 -20.11
N ASP A 96 -7.49 -1.16 -20.44
CA ASP A 96 -8.72 -0.57 -19.92
C ASP A 96 -8.68 -0.29 -18.42
N TYR A 97 -9.21 0.87 -18.04
CA TYR A 97 -9.18 1.37 -16.68
C TYR A 97 -9.77 0.39 -15.65
N THR A 98 -10.85 -0.30 -16.01
CA THR A 98 -11.51 -1.31 -15.17
C THR A 98 -10.58 -2.48 -14.85
N VAL A 99 -9.73 -2.88 -15.80
CA VAL A 99 -8.75 -3.96 -15.62
C VAL A 99 -7.67 -3.51 -14.65
N ALA A 100 -7.11 -2.31 -14.82
CA ALA A 100 -6.08 -1.76 -13.94
C ALA A 100 -6.56 -1.65 -12.47
N LEU A 101 -7.80 -1.21 -12.25
CA LEU A 101 -8.42 -1.17 -10.92
C LEU A 101 -8.58 -2.57 -10.30
N SER A 102 -9.04 -3.54 -11.08
CA SER A 102 -9.24 -4.91 -10.59
C SER A 102 -7.92 -5.57 -10.16
N VAL A 103 -6.84 -5.34 -10.90
CA VAL A 103 -5.49 -5.79 -10.55
C VAL A 103 -5.03 -5.13 -9.25
N PHE A 104 -5.25 -3.82 -9.10
CA PHE A 104 -4.93 -3.09 -7.87
C PHE A 104 -5.71 -3.63 -6.65
N LEU A 105 -6.99 -3.95 -6.82
CA LEU A 105 -7.81 -4.56 -5.76
C LEU A 105 -7.28 -5.95 -5.37
N CYS A 106 -6.93 -6.79 -6.33
CA CYS A 106 -6.35 -8.11 -6.07
C CYS A 106 -5.01 -8.01 -5.31
N VAL A 107 -4.13 -7.10 -5.74
CA VAL A 107 -2.82 -6.90 -5.10
C VAL A 107 -2.97 -6.33 -3.69
N SER A 108 -3.85 -5.34 -3.50
CA SER A 108 -4.12 -4.78 -2.16
C SER A 108 -4.81 -5.80 -1.24
N GLY A 109 -5.71 -6.62 -1.76
CA GLY A 109 -6.33 -7.73 -1.03
C GLY A 109 -5.31 -8.79 -0.59
N LEU A 110 -4.41 -9.22 -1.48
CA LEU A 110 -3.31 -10.11 -1.12
C LEU A 110 -2.40 -9.48 -0.06
N ALA A 111 -2.13 -8.18 -0.17
CA ALA A 111 -1.33 -7.46 0.82
C ALA A 111 -2.00 -7.40 2.20
N VAL A 112 -3.34 -7.34 2.28
CA VAL A 112 -4.08 -7.49 3.55
C VAL A 112 -3.82 -8.88 4.13
N VAL A 113 -3.97 -9.94 3.32
CA VAL A 113 -3.78 -11.33 3.78
C VAL A 113 -2.35 -11.55 4.28
N VAL A 114 -1.35 -11.09 3.52
CA VAL A 114 0.07 -11.17 3.93
C VAL A 114 0.33 -10.36 5.20
N SER A 115 -0.32 -9.20 5.35
CA SER A 115 -0.20 -8.38 6.57
C SER A 115 -0.78 -9.04 7.81
N LEU A 116 -1.76 -9.95 7.66
CA LEU A 116 -2.27 -10.75 8.78
C LEU A 116 -1.26 -11.82 9.23
N PHE A 117 -0.40 -12.28 8.32
CA PHE A 117 0.69 -13.22 8.62
C PHE A 117 1.97 -12.55 9.15
N ILE A 118 2.08 -11.22 9.10
CA ILE A 118 3.19 -10.50 9.75
C ILE A 118 3.10 -10.75 11.24
N ILE A 119 3.96 -11.62 11.76
CA ILE A 119 4.10 -11.91 13.18
C ILE A 119 5.08 -10.89 13.78
N GLN A 120 4.50 -9.96 14.54
CA GLN A 120 5.09 -9.37 15.75
C GLN A 120 4.13 -9.63 16.91
#